data_AF-A0A3D5NWL1-F1
#
_entry.id   AF-A0A3D5NWL1-F1
#
_cell.length_a   1.000
_cell.length_b   1.000
_cell.length_c   1.000
_cell.angle_alpha   90.00
_cell.angle_beta   90.00
_cell.angle_gamma   90.00
#
_symmetry.space_group_name_H-M   'P 1'
#
loop_
_entity.id
_entity.type
_entity.pdbx_description
1 polymer ?
#
loop_
_entity_poly.entity_id
_entity_poly.type
_entity_poly.pdbx_seq_one_letter_code
_entity_poly.pdbx_strand_id
1 'polypeptide(L)'
;MKAEITKAVDAAIDEARLTVLNTTTDKHDRYTSRDDYEKEIQDQFTETYPEQAKLIHEIFSNRLKKNVRQHIVNDKVRIDGRGLTNIR
;
A
#
# COMPACT_ATOMS: atom_id res chain seq x y z
N MET A 1 22.67 2.63 -1.87
CA MET A 1 21.93 1.43 -2.34
C MET A 1 20.57 1.22 -1.66
N LYS A 2 20.44 0.63 -0.45
CA LYS A 2 19.10 0.38 0.16
C LYS A 2 18.23 1.65 0.29
N ALA A 3 18.82 2.74 0.78
CA ALA A 3 18.13 4.04 0.91
C ALA A 3 17.69 4.66 -0.43
N GLU A 4 18.41 4.39 -1.51
CA GLU A 4 18.06 4.90 -2.85
C GLU A 4 16.88 4.11 -3.43
N ILE A 5 16.89 2.78 -3.31
CA ILE A 5 15.77 1.92 -3.73
C ILE A 5 14.51 2.32 -2.96
N THR A 6 14.61 2.51 -1.64
CA THR A 6 13.47 2.95 -0.82
C THR A 6 12.90 4.26 -1.32
N LYS A 7 13.74 5.26 -1.59
CA LYS A 7 13.28 6.56 -2.09
C LYS A 7 12.65 6.47 -3.47
N ALA A 8 13.22 5.67 -4.38
CA ALA A 8 12.70 5.49 -5.72
C ALA A 8 11.33 4.80 -5.72
N VAL A 9 11.20 3.70 -4.96
CA VAL A 9 9.94 2.96 -4.82
C VAL A 9 8.89 3.83 -4.12
N ASP A 10 9.24 4.53 -3.04
CA ASP A 10 8.31 5.44 -2.34
C ASP A 10 7.78 6.55 -3.24
N ALA A 11 8.60 7.05 -4.18
CA ALA A 11 8.18 8.07 -5.14
C ALA A 11 7.29 7.53 -6.26
N ALA A 12 7.41 6.24 -6.60
CA ALA A 12 6.56 5.58 -7.59
C ALA A 12 5.17 5.21 -7.05
N ILE A 13 5.04 5.08 -5.72
CA ILE A 13 3.77 4.76 -5.08
C ILE A 13 2.89 6.00 -4.98
N ASP A 14 1.74 5.97 -5.65
CA ASP A 14 0.72 7.02 -5.62
C ASP A 14 -0.14 6.90 -4.34
N GLU A 15 -0.11 7.94 -3.52
CA GLU A 15 -0.86 8.03 -2.26
C GLU A 15 -2.39 8.04 -2.48
N ALA A 16 -2.87 8.63 -3.58
CA ALA A 16 -4.30 8.62 -3.92
C ALA A 16 -4.76 7.21 -4.26
N ARG A 17 -3.95 6.47 -5.03
CA ARG A 17 -4.20 5.06 -5.35
C ARG A 17 -4.16 4.18 -4.11
N LEU A 18 -3.20 4.38 -3.20
CA LEU A 18 -3.18 3.67 -1.90
C LEU A 18 -4.45 3.90 -1.08
N THR A 19 -4.96 5.13 -1.09
CA THR A 19 -6.18 5.50 -0.37
C THR A 19 -7.38 4.74 -0.93
N VAL A 20 -7.54 4.68 -2.26
CA VAL A 20 -8.59 3.88 -2.91
C VAL A 20 -8.45 2.41 -2.53
N LEU A 21 -7.25 1.84 -2.64
CA LEU A 21 -6.97 0.44 -2.26
C LEU A 21 -7.25 0.13 -0.79
N ASN A 22 -7.02 1.09 0.12
CA ASN A 22 -7.28 0.89 1.54
C ASN A 22 -8.75 1.10 1.91
N THR A 23 -9.51 1.86 1.12
CA THR A 23 -10.91 2.18 1.41
C THR A 23 -11.92 1.28 0.72
N THR A 24 -11.48 0.44 -0.23
CA THR A 24 -12.30 -0.67 -0.75
C THR A 24 -12.80 -1.54 0.40
N THR A 25 -14.11 -1.60 0.63
CA THR A 25 -14.69 -2.27 1.81
C THR A 25 -14.68 -3.79 1.69
N ASP A 26 -14.96 -4.31 0.49
CA ASP A 26 -14.92 -5.74 0.24
C ASP A 26 -13.50 -6.28 0.46
N LYS A 27 -13.41 -7.41 1.18
CA LYS A 27 -12.11 -7.97 1.55
C LYS A 27 -11.42 -8.57 0.32
N HIS A 28 -12.12 -9.29 -0.53
CA HIS A 28 -11.49 -9.96 -1.65
C HIS A 28 -10.98 -8.93 -2.66
N ASP A 29 -11.84 -7.99 -3.06
CA ASP A 29 -11.50 -6.94 -4.02
C ASP A 29 -10.31 -6.09 -3.54
N ARG A 30 -10.27 -5.79 -2.24
CA ARG A 30 -9.17 -5.04 -1.63
C ARG A 30 -7.83 -5.78 -1.72
N TYR A 31 -7.83 -7.10 -1.51
CA TYR A 31 -6.58 -7.87 -1.56
C TYR A 31 -6.12 -8.01 -3.02
N THR A 32 -7.02 -8.40 -3.92
CA THR A 32 -6.73 -8.50 -5.35
C THR A 32 -6.18 -7.19 -5.91
N SER A 33 -6.84 -6.06 -5.63
CA SER A 33 -6.40 -4.76 -6.14
C SER A 33 -5.03 -4.33 -5.58
N ARG A 34 -4.69 -4.73 -4.35
CA ARG A 34 -3.37 -4.46 -3.76
C ARG A 34 -2.29 -5.32 -4.39
N ASP A 35 -2.58 -6.60 -4.58
CA ASP A 35 -1.64 -7.53 -5.18
C ASP A 35 -1.35 -7.13 -6.64
N ASP A 36 -2.38 -6.71 -7.38
CA ASP A 36 -2.25 -6.18 -8.74
C ASP A 36 -1.38 -4.92 -8.77
N TYR A 37 -1.65 -3.96 -7.87
CA TYR A 37 -0.86 -2.73 -7.82
C TYR A 37 0.57 -2.96 -7.33
N GLU A 38 0.78 -3.88 -6.38
CA GLU A 38 2.12 -4.26 -5.96
C GLU A 38 2.90 -4.86 -7.12
N LYS A 39 2.27 -5.75 -7.90
CA LYS A 39 2.89 -6.33 -9.09
C LYS A 39 3.26 -5.28 -10.12
N GLU A 40 2.38 -4.31 -10.39
CA GLU A 40 2.70 -3.18 -11.27
C GLU A 40 3.96 -2.43 -10.80
N ILE A 41 4.09 -2.17 -9.50
CA ILE A 41 5.28 -1.52 -8.93
C ILE A 41 6.50 -2.43 -9.04
N GLN A 42 6.38 -3.72 -8.72
CA GLN A 42 7.49 -4.66 -8.87
C GLN A 42 7.98 -4.71 -10.32
N ASP A 43 7.07 -4.84 -11.29
CA ASP A 43 7.37 -4.91 -12.72
C ASP A 43 8.14 -3.67 -13.20
N GLN A 44 7.78 -2.47 -12.74
CA GLN A 44 8.52 -1.22 -13.03
C GLN A 44 9.98 -1.24 -12.58
N PHE A 45 10.29 -1.97 -11.51
CA PHE A 45 11.62 -2.02 -10.93
C PHE A 45 12.36 -3.34 -11.19
N THR A 46 11.74 -4.32 -11.86
CA THR A 46 12.39 -5.62 -12.17
C THR A 46 13.67 -5.46 -12.99
N GLU A 47 13.68 -4.56 -13.99
CA GLU A 47 14.87 -4.32 -14.82
C GLU A 47 15.98 -3.58 -14.06
N THR A 48 15.61 -2.65 -13.18
CA THR A 48 16.57 -1.80 -12.46
C THR A 48 17.11 -2.48 -11.20
N TYR A 49 16.28 -3.28 -10.52
CA TYR A 49 16.58 -3.90 -9.24
C TYR A 49 16.05 -5.36 -9.17
N PRO A 50 16.55 -6.27 -10.03
CA PRO A 50 16.00 -7.62 -10.18
C PRO A 50 16.02 -8.46 -8.89
N GLU A 51 17.00 -8.25 -8.00
CA GLU A 51 17.11 -8.99 -6.73
C GLU A 51 16.42 -8.32 -5.53
N GLN A 52 15.73 -7.19 -5.74
CA GLN A 52 15.19 -6.37 -4.65
C GLN A 52 13.67 -6.50 -4.47
N ALA A 53 13.03 -7.48 -5.12
CA ALA A 53 11.59 -7.74 -5.01
C ALA A 53 11.09 -7.78 -3.55
N LYS A 54 11.84 -8.45 -2.67
CA LYS A 54 11.50 -8.53 -1.23
C LYS A 54 11.52 -7.16 -0.54
N LEU A 55 12.48 -6.30 -0.90
CA LEU A 55 12.57 -4.95 -0.35
C LEU A 55 11.42 -4.08 -0.87
N ILE A 56 11.08 -4.18 -2.16
CA ILE A 56 9.96 -3.47 -2.78
C ILE A 56 8.64 -3.85 -2.08
N HIS A 57 8.41 -5.14 -1.85
CA HIS A 57 7.25 -5.63 -1.09
C HIS A 57 7.19 -5.05 0.32
N GLU A 58 8.32 -5.02 1.03
CA GLU A 58 8.40 -4.45 2.38
C GLU A 58 8.04 -2.95 2.39
N ILE A 59 8.56 -2.18 1.43
CA ILE A 59 8.27 -0.75 1.28
C ILE A 59 6.78 -0.55 1.01
N PHE A 60 6.22 -1.25 0.01
CA PHE A 60 4.81 -1.16 -0.34
C PHE A 60 3.89 -1.50 0.84
N SER A 61 4.16 -2.61 1.51
CA SER A 61 3.43 -3.03 2.72
C SER A 61 3.49 -1.99 3.84
N ASN A 62 4.65 -1.35 4.03
CA ASN A 62 4.81 -0.29 5.02
C ASN A 62 4.01 0.97 4.64
N ARG A 63 3.95 1.32 3.35
CA ARG A 63 3.15 2.44 2.85
C ARG A 63 1.66 2.21 3.01
N LEU A 64 1.16 1.02 2.68
CA LEU A 64 -0.23 0.62 2.99
C LEU A 64 -0.55 0.79 4.47
N LYS A 65 0.30 0.25 5.36
CA LYS A 65 0.10 0.37 6.82
C LYS A 65 0.14 1.82 7.30
N LYS A 66 0.98 2.68 6.71
CA LYS A 66 1.05 4.10 7.06
C LYS A 66 -0.23 4.83 6.66
N ASN A 67 -0.70 4.61 5.43
CA ASN A 67 -1.94 5.21 4.94
C ASN A 67 -3.16 4.78 5.78
N VAL A 68 -3.29 3.48 6.12
CA VAL A 68 -4.35 3.00 7.04
C VAL A 68 -4.33 3.72 8.39
N ARG A 69 -3.14 3.90 8.99
CA ARG A 69 -3.02 4.63 10.26
C ARG A 69 -3.43 6.09 10.11
N GLN A 70 -3.05 6.73 9.01
CA GLN A 70 -3.44 8.11 8.73
C GLN A 70 -4.96 8.26 8.67
N HIS A 71 -5.66 7.36 7.97
CA HIS A 71 -7.12 7.35 7.91
C HIS A 71 -7.78 7.15 9.28
N ILE A 72 -7.29 6.21 10.08
CA ILE A 72 -7.84 5.98 11.42
C ILE A 72 -7.63 7.21 12.32
N VAL A 73 -6.46 7.85 12.22
CA VAL A 73 -6.12 9.01 13.06
C VAL A 73 -6.88 10.26 12.63
N ASN A 74 -6.93 10.55 11.34
CA ASN A 74 -7.54 11.78 10.81
C ASN A 74 -9.04 11.65 10.66
N ASP A 75 -9.50 10.59 9.99
CA ASP A 75 -10.88 10.46 9.52
C ASP A 75 -11.73 9.65 10.51
N LYS A 76 -11.10 8.98 11.48
CA LYS A 76 -11.75 8.10 12.47
C LYS A 76 -12.49 6.92 11.83
N VAL A 77 -12.13 6.59 10.59
CA VAL A 77 -12.68 5.48 9.82
C VAL A 77 -11.63 4.38 9.71
N ARG A 78 -12.07 3.15 9.95
CA ARG A 78 -11.27 1.93 9.77
C ARG A 78 -11.34 1.47 8.32
N ILE A 79 -10.36 0.65 7.94
CA ILE A 79 -10.17 0.11 6.59
C ILE A 79 -11.38 -0.64 5.99
N ASP A 80 -12.30 -1.10 6.83
CA ASP A 80 -13.53 -1.79 6.44
C ASP A 80 -14.76 -0.87 6.44
N GLY A 81 -14.54 0.45 6.42
CA GLY A 81 -15.60 1.47 6.38
C GLY A 81 -16.27 1.76 7.72
N ARG A 82 -15.85 1.10 8.81
CA ARG A 82 -16.48 1.24 10.13
C ARG A 82 -15.86 2.37 10.96
N GLY A 83 -16.66 2.98 11.82
CA GLY A 83 -16.17 3.86 12.87
C GLY A 83 -15.40 3.10 13.96
N LEU A 84 -14.77 3.85 14.87
CA LEU A 84 -13.91 3.30 15.93
C LEU A 84 -14.62 2.35 16.90
N THR A 85 -15.93 2.51 17.11
CA THR A 85 -16.73 1.76 18.09
C THR A 85 -17.66 0.73 17.47
N ASN A 86 -17.75 0.66 16.14
CA ASN A 86 -18.69 -0.22 15.45
C ASN A 86 -18.23 -1.69 15.50
N ILE A 87 -19.12 -2.58 15.94
CA ILE A 87 -18.90 -4.03 16.00
C ILE A 87 -19.14 -4.66 14.61
N ARG A 88 -18.71 -5.91 14.43
CA ARG A 88 -18.69 -6.65 13.17
C ARG A 88 -19.92 -7.53 13.05
#